data_AF-A0A1D1YJ39-F1
#
_entry.id   AF-A0A1D1YJ39-F1
#
_cell.length_a   1.000
_cell.length_b   1.000
_cell.length_c   1.000
_cell.angle_alpha   90.00
_cell.angle_beta   90.00
_cell.angle_gamma   90.00
#
_symmetry.space_group_name_H-M   'P 1'
#
loop_
_entity.id
_entity.type
_entity.pdbx_description
1 polymer ?
#
loop_
_entity_poly.entity_id
_entity_poly.type
_entity_poly.pdbx_seq_one_letter_code
_entity_poly.pdbx_strand_id
1 'polypeptide(L)'
;MTIHIGQGSMVQGDEKKVSTDQGELVLDGGFVVPETNSFGQTFRDYAAESERKKSVEEFYRMNHIHQTYEFVKGMREEYGKLDRAEMSIWECCELLNEFVDESDPDLDEPQIEHLLQTAEAIRKDYPDEDWLHLTGLIHDLGKVLLHPTFGQLPQWAVVGDTFPVGCAYDKSIVHYQYCKENPDYNNPAYNTKLGLYSEGCGLDKVLMSWGHDDYMYLVAKENKTTLPSAALFIIRYHSFYPLHKCGAYTHLMNEEDMENLKWLKIFNKYDLYSKSKVRIDVEKVKPYYLSLIEKYFPSKLRW
;
A
#
# COMPACT_ATOMS: atom_id res chain seq x y z
N MET A 1 41.24 -59.95 31.96
CA MET A 1 42.20 -59.28 31.07
C MET A 1 41.38 -58.42 30.14
N THR A 2 41.78 -57.15 29.93
CA THR A 2 41.22 -56.22 28.91
C THR A 2 39.84 -55.61 29.28
N ILE A 3 39.50 -54.32 29.19
CA ILE A 3 40.14 -52.97 29.28
C ILE A 3 38.94 -51.96 29.45
N HIS A 4 39.25 -50.76 29.95
CA HIS A 4 38.52 -49.48 30.08
C HIS A 4 37.38 -49.13 29.07
N ILE A 5 36.49 -48.13 29.25
CA ILE A 5 36.70 -46.68 29.52
C ILE A 5 35.38 -46.04 30.03
N GLY A 6 35.49 -45.05 30.93
CA GLY A 6 34.39 -44.32 31.55
C GLY A 6 33.74 -43.22 30.70
N GLN A 7 32.54 -42.80 31.12
CA GLN A 7 31.75 -41.72 30.52
C GLN A 7 32.11 -40.36 31.14
N GLY A 8 32.57 -39.45 30.28
CA GLY A 8 32.80 -38.04 30.58
C GLY A 8 31.57 -37.17 30.28
N SER A 9 31.56 -36.02 30.95
CA SER A 9 30.52 -35.02 31.12
C SER A 9 30.15 -34.20 29.87
N MET A 10 28.93 -33.65 29.90
CA MET A 10 28.27 -32.79 28.92
C MET A 10 29.07 -31.50 28.61
N VAL A 11 29.09 -31.12 27.32
CA VAL A 11 29.53 -29.81 26.83
C VAL A 11 28.38 -29.20 26.03
N GLN A 12 27.94 -28.00 26.44
CA GLN A 12 26.99 -27.13 25.73
C GLN A 12 27.69 -26.50 24.52
N GLY A 13 27.05 -26.58 23.35
CA GLY A 13 27.53 -25.95 22.12
C GLY A 13 27.01 -24.53 21.97
N ASP A 14 27.94 -23.59 21.75
CA ASP A 14 27.69 -22.20 21.38
C ASP A 14 27.20 -22.09 19.92
N GLU A 15 26.03 -21.49 19.70
CA GLU A 15 25.59 -21.03 18.39
C GLU A 15 26.10 -19.60 18.14
N LYS A 16 27.00 -19.47 17.16
CA LYS A 16 27.50 -18.19 16.64
C LYS A 16 26.39 -17.46 15.87
N LYS A 17 26.00 -16.28 16.36
CA LYS A 17 25.26 -15.27 15.58
C LYS A 17 26.11 -14.78 14.41
N VAL A 18 25.58 -14.91 13.20
CA VAL A 18 26.09 -14.24 12.00
C VAL A 18 25.52 -12.81 11.98
N SER A 19 26.40 -11.82 12.01
CA SER A 19 26.07 -10.41 11.84
C SER A 19 25.95 -10.09 10.35
N THR A 20 24.75 -9.75 9.89
CA THR A 20 24.56 -9.04 8.61
C THR A 20 24.69 -7.54 8.86
N ASP A 21 25.87 -7.03 8.55
CA ASP A 21 26.17 -5.60 8.53
C ASP A 21 25.74 -5.05 7.15
N GLN A 22 24.62 -4.34 7.10
CA GLN A 22 24.29 -3.44 6.01
C GLN A 22 24.09 -2.07 6.63
N GLY A 23 24.92 -1.11 6.21
CA GLY A 23 24.95 0.25 6.72
C GLY A 23 23.60 0.95 6.53
N GLU A 24 22.77 0.84 7.54
CA GLU A 24 21.57 1.65 7.73
C GLU A 24 22.06 3.03 8.18
N LEU A 25 21.83 4.05 7.35
CA LEU A 25 22.00 5.46 7.75
C LEU A 25 20.91 5.78 8.78
N VAL A 26 21.10 5.32 10.01
CA VAL A 26 20.25 5.69 11.15
C VAL A 26 20.66 7.09 11.57
N LEU A 27 19.91 8.10 11.13
CA LEU A 27 19.95 9.42 11.73
C LEU A 27 19.39 9.31 13.16
N ASP A 28 20.14 9.84 14.12
CA ASP A 28 19.79 9.85 15.54
C ASP A 28 18.46 10.63 15.73
N GLY A 29 17.39 9.92 16.11
CA GLY A 29 16.04 10.51 16.33
C GLY A 29 14.93 10.14 15.33
N GLY A 30 15.11 9.13 14.47
CA GLY A 30 14.10 8.69 13.49
C GLY A 30 12.74 8.28 14.07
N PHE A 31 11.70 8.25 13.22
CA PHE A 31 10.31 7.99 13.59
C PHE A 31 10.16 6.74 14.47
N VAL A 32 9.68 6.96 15.69
CA VAL A 32 9.40 5.91 16.67
C VAL A 32 8.05 5.28 16.33
N VAL A 33 8.08 4.01 15.94
CA VAL A 33 6.87 3.24 15.67
C VAL A 33 6.09 3.07 16.99
N PRO A 34 4.83 3.53 17.06
CA PRO A 34 4.01 3.34 18.25
C PRO A 34 3.68 1.85 18.45
N GLU A 35 3.62 1.41 19.71
CA GLU A 35 3.29 0.01 20.04
C GLU A 35 1.84 -0.35 19.69
N THR A 36 0.93 0.63 19.68
CA THR A 36 -0.50 0.45 19.41
C THR A 36 -1.07 1.58 18.56
N ASN A 37 -2.17 1.31 17.83
CA ASN A 37 -2.91 2.27 17.02
C ASN A 37 -3.64 3.33 17.89
N SER A 38 -4.35 4.25 17.23
CA SER A 38 -5.11 5.33 17.87
C SER A 38 -6.24 4.84 18.83
N PHE A 39 -6.59 3.55 18.73
CA PHE A 39 -7.57 2.84 19.56
C PHE A 39 -6.93 1.95 20.64
N GLY A 40 -5.61 1.93 20.78
CA GLY A 40 -4.90 1.09 21.75
C GLY A 40 -4.81 -0.39 21.36
N GLN A 41 -5.02 -0.71 20.09
CA GLN A 41 -4.94 -2.08 19.54
C GLN A 41 -3.63 -2.28 18.76
N THR A 42 -3.27 -3.54 18.50
CA THR A 42 -2.15 -3.85 17.62
C THR A 42 -2.51 -3.46 16.18
N PHE A 43 -1.63 -2.78 15.48
CA PHE A 43 -1.85 -2.39 14.08
C PHE A 43 -2.14 -3.59 13.19
N ARG A 44 -3.15 -3.46 12.32
CA ARG A 44 -3.56 -4.50 11.36
C ARG A 44 -3.89 -5.86 12.00
N ASP A 45 -4.43 -5.86 13.21
CA ASP A 45 -4.91 -7.08 13.85
C ASP A 45 -6.34 -7.41 13.41
N TYR A 46 -6.45 -8.21 12.34
CA TYR A 46 -7.74 -8.70 11.82
C TYR A 46 -8.35 -9.82 12.68
N ALA A 47 -7.60 -10.37 13.64
CA ALA A 47 -8.09 -11.43 14.53
C ALA A 47 -8.67 -10.87 15.83
N ALA A 48 -8.21 -9.70 16.28
CA ALA A 48 -8.71 -9.01 17.47
C ALA A 48 -10.22 -8.81 17.43
N GLU A 49 -10.88 -9.09 18.56
CA GLU A 49 -12.29 -8.75 18.73
C GLU A 49 -12.45 -7.22 18.80
N SER A 50 -13.12 -6.65 17.81
CA SER A 50 -13.44 -5.23 17.73
C SER A 50 -14.84 -5.04 17.13
N GLU A 51 -15.47 -3.88 17.36
CA GLU A 51 -16.78 -3.56 16.76
C GLU A 51 -16.73 -3.56 15.22
N ARG A 52 -15.54 -3.30 14.65
CA ARG A 52 -15.28 -3.26 13.20
C ARG A 52 -14.96 -4.61 12.57
N LYS A 53 -14.65 -5.65 13.36
CA LYS A 53 -14.19 -6.94 12.82
C LYS A 53 -15.11 -7.51 11.76
N LYS A 54 -16.43 -7.49 12.01
CA LYS A 54 -17.44 -8.03 11.07
C LYS A 54 -17.55 -7.20 9.80
N SER A 55 -17.47 -5.87 9.89
CA SER A 55 -17.55 -5.00 8.70
C SER A 55 -16.31 -5.14 7.83
N VAL A 56 -15.12 -5.21 8.45
CA VAL A 56 -13.85 -5.43 7.72
C VAL A 56 -13.80 -6.83 7.08
N GLU A 57 -14.27 -7.87 7.77
CA GLU A 57 -14.33 -9.22 7.20
C GLU A 57 -15.30 -9.29 6.01
N GLU A 58 -16.50 -8.69 6.13
CA GLU A 58 -17.46 -8.65 5.03
C GLU A 58 -16.95 -7.80 3.86
N PHE A 59 -16.28 -6.68 4.14
CA PHE A 59 -15.59 -5.87 3.13
C PHE A 59 -14.62 -6.72 2.31
N TYR A 60 -13.71 -7.44 2.98
CA TYR A 60 -12.71 -8.26 2.29
C TYR A 60 -13.35 -9.45 1.60
N ARG A 61 -14.42 -10.04 2.16
CA ARG A 61 -15.19 -11.08 1.47
C ARG A 61 -15.71 -10.56 0.13
N MET A 62 -16.32 -9.37 0.11
CA MET A 62 -16.85 -8.79 -1.13
C MET A 62 -15.74 -8.43 -2.12
N ASN A 63 -14.64 -7.85 -1.64
CA ASN A 63 -13.47 -7.55 -2.45
C ASN A 63 -12.94 -8.81 -3.14
N HIS A 64 -12.62 -9.86 -2.37
CA HIS A 64 -12.02 -11.07 -2.92
C HIS A 64 -12.94 -11.80 -3.89
N ILE A 65 -14.26 -11.78 -3.71
CA ILE A 65 -15.21 -12.45 -4.61
C ILE A 65 -15.32 -11.73 -5.95
N HIS A 66 -15.25 -10.39 -5.97
CA HIS A 66 -15.58 -9.59 -7.15
C HIS A 66 -14.40 -9.02 -7.92
N GLN A 67 -13.21 -8.96 -7.33
CA GLN A 67 -11.96 -8.59 -8.00
C GLN A 67 -11.50 -9.72 -8.94
N THR A 68 -12.20 -9.86 -10.06
CA THR A 68 -11.87 -10.78 -11.16
C THR A 68 -11.00 -10.08 -12.20
N TYR A 69 -10.28 -10.85 -13.01
CA TYR A 69 -9.47 -10.34 -14.11
C TYR A 69 -10.29 -9.47 -15.07
N GLU A 70 -11.50 -9.92 -15.44
CA GLU A 70 -12.37 -9.16 -16.35
C GLU A 70 -12.92 -7.89 -15.71
N PHE A 71 -13.29 -7.93 -14.42
CA PHE A 71 -13.69 -6.73 -13.68
C PHE A 71 -12.56 -5.68 -13.68
N VAL A 72 -11.36 -6.08 -13.24
CA VAL A 72 -10.20 -5.18 -13.15
C VAL A 72 -9.85 -4.58 -14.51
N LYS A 73 -9.85 -5.40 -15.56
CA LYS A 73 -9.58 -4.94 -16.92
C LYS A 73 -10.61 -3.90 -17.38
N GLY A 74 -11.90 -4.14 -17.12
CA GLY A 74 -12.98 -3.21 -17.43
C GLY A 74 -12.86 -1.89 -16.67
N MET A 75 -12.55 -1.95 -15.37
CA MET A 75 -12.34 -0.77 -14.55
C MET A 75 -11.17 0.07 -15.06
N ARG A 76 -10.04 -0.56 -15.39
CA ARG A 76 -8.88 0.14 -15.93
C ARG A 76 -9.16 0.79 -17.29
N GLU A 77 -9.97 0.14 -18.15
CA GLU A 77 -10.41 0.72 -19.43
C GLU A 77 -11.36 1.91 -19.23
N GLU A 78 -12.30 1.82 -18.28
CA GLU A 78 -13.25 2.88 -18.00
C GLU A 78 -12.57 4.10 -17.36
N TYR A 79 -11.83 3.89 -16.28
CA TYR A 79 -11.26 4.97 -15.48
C TYR A 79 -9.91 5.47 -16.01
N GLY A 80 -9.22 4.70 -16.85
CA GLY A 80 -8.01 5.17 -17.54
C GLY A 80 -8.25 6.31 -18.54
N LYS A 81 -9.51 6.62 -18.87
CA LYS A 81 -9.87 7.78 -19.72
C LYS A 81 -9.62 9.11 -19.04
N LEU A 82 -9.71 9.13 -17.72
CA LEU A 82 -9.60 10.31 -16.86
C LEU A 82 -10.49 11.46 -17.32
N ASP A 83 -11.79 11.19 -17.45
CA ASP A 83 -12.79 12.12 -17.97
C ASP A 83 -13.91 12.43 -16.96
N ARG A 84 -13.66 12.19 -15.67
CA ARG A 84 -14.62 12.43 -14.58
C ARG A 84 -14.57 13.87 -14.08
N ALA A 85 -13.37 14.45 -13.95
CA ALA A 85 -13.21 15.82 -13.48
C ALA A 85 -11.90 16.46 -13.95
N GLU A 86 -11.84 17.80 -13.88
CA GLU A 86 -10.61 18.56 -14.02
C GLU A 86 -10.38 19.39 -12.74
N MET A 87 -9.38 19.01 -11.94
CA MET A 87 -9.05 19.67 -10.67
C MET A 87 -7.57 19.52 -10.32
N SER A 88 -7.08 20.37 -9.44
CA SER A 88 -5.74 20.31 -8.86
C SER A 88 -5.64 19.20 -7.81
N ILE A 89 -4.41 18.80 -7.47
CA ILE A 89 -4.16 17.87 -6.36
C ILE A 89 -4.75 18.40 -5.04
N TRP A 90 -4.63 19.70 -4.78
CA TRP A 90 -5.11 20.26 -3.50
C TRP A 90 -6.64 20.30 -3.41
N GLU A 91 -7.34 20.62 -4.52
CA GLU A 91 -8.80 20.51 -4.58
C GLU A 91 -9.27 19.07 -4.34
N CYS A 92 -8.50 18.07 -4.80
CA CYS A 92 -8.76 16.66 -4.51
C CYS A 92 -8.60 16.32 -3.01
N CYS A 93 -7.53 16.82 -2.36
CA CYS A 93 -7.36 16.68 -0.92
C CYS A 93 -8.56 17.26 -0.15
N GLU A 94 -9.04 18.44 -0.57
CA GLU A 94 -10.20 19.09 0.05
C GLU A 94 -11.50 18.30 -0.19
N LEU A 95 -11.68 17.70 -1.38
CA LEU A 95 -12.83 16.84 -1.69
C LEU A 95 -12.88 15.58 -0.81
N LEU A 96 -11.73 14.96 -0.54
CA LEU A 96 -11.65 13.76 0.29
C LEU A 96 -11.89 14.00 1.79
N ASN A 97 -11.93 15.25 2.23
CA ASN A 97 -12.27 15.59 3.61
C ASN A 97 -13.69 15.14 4.01
N GLU A 98 -14.54 14.77 3.04
CA GLU A 98 -15.90 14.29 3.26
C GLU A 98 -16.01 12.76 3.49
N PHE A 99 -14.91 11.99 3.38
CA PHE A 99 -14.92 10.52 3.44
C PHE A 99 -14.12 9.93 4.61
N VAL A 100 -14.57 8.76 5.09
CA VAL A 100 -13.89 7.90 6.08
C VAL A 100 -13.71 6.51 5.45
N ASP A 101 -12.51 5.93 5.55
CA ASP A 101 -12.16 4.61 5.01
C ASP A 101 -12.67 3.47 5.92
N GLU A 102 -13.56 2.61 5.42
CA GLU A 102 -14.14 1.51 6.20
C GLU A 102 -13.25 0.26 6.28
N SER A 103 -12.21 0.16 5.44
CA SER A 103 -11.28 -0.97 5.44
C SER A 103 -10.20 -0.86 6.50
N ASP A 104 -9.97 0.36 7.00
CA ASP A 104 -8.93 0.68 7.95
C ASP A 104 -9.39 0.41 9.40
N PRO A 105 -8.78 -0.56 10.11
CA PRO A 105 -9.08 -0.77 11.52
C PRO A 105 -8.47 0.30 12.44
N ASP A 106 -7.59 1.17 11.92
CA ASP A 106 -6.71 2.04 12.71
C ASP A 106 -7.10 3.55 12.65
N LEU A 107 -8.07 3.95 11.80
CA LEU A 107 -8.43 5.36 11.56
C LEU A 107 -9.94 5.69 11.67
N ASP A 108 -10.23 6.89 12.20
CA ASP A 108 -11.56 7.52 12.30
C ASP A 108 -11.58 8.99 11.83
N GLU A 109 -10.45 9.50 11.33
CA GLU A 109 -10.24 10.91 11.01
C GLU A 109 -10.53 11.21 9.53
N PRO A 110 -10.80 12.48 9.16
CA PRO A 110 -10.93 12.86 7.75
C PRO A 110 -9.67 12.54 6.97
N GLN A 111 -9.84 12.08 5.74
CA GLN A 111 -8.74 11.57 4.90
C GLN A 111 -7.58 12.57 4.76
N ILE A 112 -7.84 13.88 4.69
CA ILE A 112 -6.77 14.91 4.57
C ILE A 112 -5.79 14.93 5.75
N GLU A 113 -6.25 14.60 6.97
CA GLU A 113 -5.37 14.53 8.14
C GLU A 113 -4.40 13.35 7.98
N HIS A 114 -4.87 12.19 7.54
CA HIS A 114 -4.00 11.03 7.26
C HIS A 114 -2.93 11.35 6.21
N LEU A 115 -3.33 12.00 5.11
CA LEU A 115 -2.39 12.42 4.06
C LEU A 115 -1.29 13.33 4.61
N LEU A 116 -1.66 14.33 5.42
CA LEU A 116 -0.72 15.27 6.00
C LEU A 116 0.13 14.66 7.12
N GLN A 117 -0.42 13.76 7.94
CA GLN A 117 0.33 13.02 8.96
C GLN A 117 1.42 12.18 8.32
N THR A 118 1.08 11.46 7.25
CA THR A 118 2.02 10.65 6.48
C THR A 118 3.12 11.54 5.89
N ALA A 119 2.73 12.62 5.19
CA ALA A 119 3.66 13.51 4.53
C ALA A 119 4.60 14.25 5.50
N GLU A 120 4.09 14.76 6.63
CA GLU A 120 4.91 15.47 7.62
C GLU A 120 5.81 14.53 8.42
N ALA A 121 5.38 13.28 8.67
CA ALA A 121 6.23 12.28 9.31
C ALA A 121 7.41 11.88 8.42
N ILE A 122 7.17 11.69 7.12
CA ILE A 122 8.25 11.48 6.13
C ILE A 122 9.17 12.70 6.11
N ARG A 123 8.61 13.90 6.00
CA ARG A 123 9.37 15.15 5.89
C ARG A 123 10.32 15.38 7.07
N LYS A 124 9.94 14.94 8.26
CA LYS A 124 10.79 15.03 9.44
C LYS A 124 12.04 14.15 9.34
N ASP A 125 11.89 12.94 8.80
CA ASP A 125 12.96 11.94 8.76
C ASP A 125 13.80 12.00 7.47
N TYR A 126 13.21 12.47 6.37
CA TYR A 126 13.84 12.56 5.04
C TYR A 126 13.78 13.99 4.48
N PRO A 127 14.30 15.01 5.18
CA PRO A 127 14.06 16.43 4.85
C PRO A 127 14.48 16.85 3.43
N ASP A 128 15.39 16.11 2.80
CA ASP A 128 15.91 16.39 1.46
C ASP A 128 15.14 15.64 0.34
N GLU A 129 14.22 14.74 0.67
CA GLU A 129 13.47 13.91 -0.30
C GLU A 129 12.07 14.48 -0.57
N ASP A 130 12.02 15.69 -1.12
CA ASP A 130 10.76 16.43 -1.29
C ASP A 130 9.70 15.70 -2.15
N TRP A 131 10.12 14.87 -3.10
CA TRP A 131 9.24 14.00 -3.89
C TRP A 131 8.53 12.95 -3.01
N LEU A 132 9.19 12.47 -1.96
CA LEU A 132 8.64 11.47 -1.03
C LEU A 132 7.61 12.13 -0.10
N HIS A 133 7.81 13.40 0.27
CA HIS A 133 6.82 14.17 1.02
C HIS A 133 5.54 14.32 0.22
N LEU A 134 5.67 14.70 -1.06
CA LEU A 134 4.51 14.80 -1.94
C LEU A 134 3.86 13.43 -2.18
N THR A 135 4.66 12.36 -2.29
CA THR A 135 4.14 10.99 -2.38
C THR A 135 3.27 10.66 -1.16
N GLY A 136 3.73 11.02 0.05
CA GLY A 136 2.94 10.96 1.29
C GLY A 136 1.61 11.70 1.21
N LEU A 137 1.60 12.90 0.64
CA LEU A 137 0.37 13.67 0.51
C LEU A 137 -0.62 13.05 -0.48
N ILE A 138 -0.15 12.40 -1.55
CA ILE A 138 -1.01 12.05 -2.69
C ILE A 138 -1.37 10.56 -2.79
N HIS A 139 -0.70 9.67 -2.06
CA HIS A 139 -0.83 8.20 -2.22
C HIS A 139 -2.29 7.72 -2.23
N ASP A 140 -3.11 8.30 -1.36
CA ASP A 140 -4.48 7.89 -1.10
C ASP A 140 -5.53 8.68 -1.90
N LEU A 141 -5.11 9.61 -2.77
CA LEU A 141 -6.05 10.46 -3.51
C LEU A 141 -6.91 9.68 -4.51
N GLY A 142 -6.53 8.45 -4.84
CA GLY A 142 -7.38 7.58 -5.66
C GLY A 142 -8.69 7.19 -4.98
N LYS A 143 -8.85 7.43 -3.67
CA LYS A 143 -10.10 7.24 -2.93
C LYS A 143 -11.25 8.12 -3.42
N VAL A 144 -10.98 9.12 -4.28
CA VAL A 144 -12.04 9.94 -4.89
C VAL A 144 -13.05 9.13 -5.69
N LEU A 145 -12.71 7.90 -6.09
CA LEU A 145 -13.65 6.94 -6.69
C LEU A 145 -14.91 6.69 -5.84
N LEU A 146 -14.87 6.95 -4.54
CA LEU A 146 -16.03 6.89 -3.64
C LEU A 146 -17.02 8.04 -3.84
N HIS A 147 -16.57 9.15 -4.43
CA HIS A 147 -17.39 10.34 -4.62
C HIS A 147 -18.30 10.21 -5.85
N PRO A 148 -19.56 10.70 -5.81
CA PRO A 148 -20.51 10.59 -6.93
C PRO A 148 -20.00 11.06 -8.29
N THR A 149 -19.20 12.14 -8.32
CA THR A 149 -18.57 12.63 -9.56
C THR A 149 -17.69 11.58 -10.24
N PHE A 150 -17.11 10.67 -9.46
CA PHE A 150 -16.21 9.62 -9.92
C PHE A 150 -16.89 8.25 -9.98
N GLY A 151 -18.21 8.18 -9.90
CA GLY A 151 -18.98 6.95 -10.08
C GLY A 151 -19.47 6.29 -8.79
N GLN A 152 -19.06 6.77 -7.61
CA GLN A 152 -19.51 6.22 -6.31
C GLN A 152 -19.31 4.71 -6.23
N LEU A 153 -18.09 4.26 -6.49
CA LEU A 153 -17.78 2.84 -6.41
C LEU A 153 -17.99 2.31 -4.99
N PRO A 154 -18.40 1.04 -4.83
CA PRO A 154 -18.45 0.43 -3.51
C PRO A 154 -17.04 0.38 -2.92
N GLN A 155 -16.90 0.52 -1.60
CA GLN A 155 -15.58 0.60 -0.95
C GLN A 155 -14.67 -0.58 -1.30
N TRP A 156 -15.22 -1.79 -1.44
CA TRP A 156 -14.44 -2.98 -1.79
C TRP A 156 -13.74 -2.87 -3.15
N ALA A 157 -14.19 -1.97 -4.04
CA ALA A 157 -13.59 -1.69 -5.34
C ALA A 157 -12.68 -0.44 -5.32
N VAL A 158 -12.42 0.15 -4.15
CA VAL A 158 -11.59 1.35 -4.00
C VAL A 158 -10.46 1.17 -3.00
N VAL A 159 -10.76 0.69 -1.79
CA VAL A 159 -9.79 0.64 -0.67
C VAL A 159 -9.35 -0.80 -0.36
N GLY A 160 -8.52 -0.96 0.66
CA GLY A 160 -8.03 -2.25 1.15
C GLY A 160 -6.78 -2.79 0.46
N ASP A 161 -6.21 -3.86 1.04
CA ASP A 161 -5.03 -4.53 0.51
C ASP A 161 -5.25 -5.03 -0.93
N THR A 162 -4.25 -4.87 -1.79
CA THR A 162 -4.28 -5.27 -3.19
C THR A 162 -3.55 -6.60 -3.45
N PHE A 163 -3.93 -7.27 -4.55
CA PHE A 163 -3.31 -8.51 -5.00
C PHE A 163 -3.38 -8.66 -6.53
N PRO A 164 -2.48 -9.42 -7.18
CA PRO A 164 -2.55 -9.70 -8.60
C PRO A 164 -3.80 -10.50 -8.97
N VAL A 165 -4.49 -10.11 -10.02
CA VAL A 165 -5.53 -10.92 -10.69
C VAL A 165 -4.94 -11.61 -11.92
N GLY A 166 -5.56 -12.68 -12.42
CA GLY A 166 -5.07 -13.41 -13.61
C GLY A 166 -3.88 -14.34 -13.34
N CYS A 167 -3.52 -14.57 -12.07
CA CYS A 167 -2.64 -15.65 -11.61
C CYS A 167 -3.14 -16.20 -10.27
N ALA A 168 -2.53 -17.28 -9.77
CA ALA A 168 -2.94 -17.91 -8.51
C ALA A 168 -2.85 -16.94 -7.32
N TYR A 169 -3.87 -16.99 -6.45
CA TYR A 169 -3.90 -16.24 -5.20
C TYR A 169 -2.93 -16.84 -4.17
N ASP A 170 -2.14 -16.00 -3.51
CA ASP A 170 -1.23 -16.40 -2.44
C ASP A 170 -1.95 -16.40 -1.08
N LYS A 171 -1.57 -17.32 -0.19
CA LYS A 171 -2.16 -17.45 1.15
C LYS A 171 -1.85 -16.27 2.06
N SER A 172 -0.90 -15.41 1.70
CA SER A 172 -0.61 -14.17 2.43
C SER A 172 -1.66 -13.08 2.23
N ILE A 173 -2.59 -13.24 1.28
CA ILE A 173 -3.72 -12.33 1.12
C ILE A 173 -4.60 -12.40 2.36
N VAL A 174 -4.95 -11.24 2.93
CA VAL A 174 -5.79 -11.15 4.12
C VAL A 174 -7.14 -11.80 3.85
N HIS A 175 -7.69 -12.58 4.80
CA HIS A 175 -8.91 -13.37 4.59
C HIS A 175 -8.92 -14.25 3.31
N TYR A 176 -7.76 -14.84 2.95
CA TYR A 176 -7.57 -15.73 1.79
C TYR A 176 -8.67 -16.78 1.56
N GLN A 177 -9.36 -17.25 2.61
CA GLN A 177 -10.47 -18.19 2.47
C GLN A 177 -11.53 -17.73 1.46
N TYR A 178 -11.77 -16.42 1.35
CA TYR A 178 -12.76 -15.85 0.44
C TYR A 178 -12.26 -15.77 -1.01
N CYS A 179 -10.95 -15.79 -1.26
CA CYS A 179 -10.43 -15.92 -2.63
C CYS A 179 -10.93 -17.21 -3.30
N LYS A 180 -11.23 -18.27 -2.53
CA LYS A 180 -11.77 -19.54 -3.04
C LYS A 180 -13.19 -19.41 -3.61
N GLU A 181 -13.92 -18.37 -3.25
CA GLU A 181 -15.26 -18.06 -3.74
C GLU A 181 -15.22 -17.22 -5.02
N ASN A 182 -14.06 -16.65 -5.38
CA ASN A 182 -13.88 -15.93 -6.63
C ASN A 182 -13.97 -16.90 -7.82
N PRO A 183 -14.73 -16.58 -8.89
CA PRO A 183 -14.83 -17.43 -10.09
C PRO A 183 -13.47 -17.69 -10.77
N ASP A 184 -12.50 -16.78 -10.64
CA ASP A 184 -11.16 -16.93 -11.21
C ASP A 184 -10.28 -17.93 -10.45
N TYR A 185 -10.61 -18.28 -9.21
CA TYR A 185 -9.81 -19.19 -8.38
C TYR A 185 -9.62 -20.57 -9.04
N ASN A 186 -10.67 -21.09 -9.67
CA ASN A 186 -10.64 -22.38 -10.36
C ASN A 186 -10.51 -22.26 -11.88
N ASN A 187 -10.29 -21.05 -12.40
CA ASN A 187 -10.13 -20.83 -13.84
C ASN A 187 -8.77 -21.38 -14.29
N PRO A 188 -8.72 -22.36 -15.21
CA PRO A 188 -7.46 -22.98 -15.64
C PRO A 188 -6.49 -22.02 -16.33
N ALA A 189 -6.95 -20.87 -16.82
CA ALA A 189 -6.09 -19.83 -17.36
C ALA A 189 -5.34 -19.05 -16.27
N TYR A 190 -5.90 -18.96 -15.06
CA TYR A 190 -5.42 -18.06 -14.00
C TYR A 190 -4.88 -18.82 -12.78
N ASN A 191 -5.34 -20.05 -12.53
CA ASN A 191 -5.06 -20.78 -11.29
C ASN A 191 -3.64 -21.37 -11.16
N THR A 192 -2.70 -20.96 -12.01
CA THR A 192 -1.28 -21.35 -11.92
C THR A 192 -0.45 -20.21 -11.35
N LYS A 193 0.78 -20.51 -10.89
CA LYS A 193 1.70 -19.53 -10.28
C LYS A 193 1.91 -18.28 -11.16
N LEU A 194 1.97 -18.48 -12.47
CA LEU A 194 2.16 -17.39 -13.44
C LEU A 194 0.84 -16.96 -14.10
N GLY A 195 -0.13 -17.85 -14.24
CA GLY A 195 -1.39 -17.56 -14.92
C GLY A 195 -1.14 -16.97 -16.31
N LEU A 196 -1.59 -15.72 -16.52
CA LEU A 196 -1.39 -14.96 -17.76
C LEU A 196 -0.02 -14.31 -17.91
N TYR A 197 0.80 -14.31 -16.86
CA TYR A 197 2.06 -13.56 -16.79
C TYR A 197 3.27 -14.43 -17.15
N SER A 198 4.42 -13.77 -17.28
CA SER A 198 5.73 -14.42 -17.42
C SER A 198 6.60 -14.11 -16.21
N GLU A 199 7.54 -15.00 -15.90
CA GLU A 199 8.48 -14.79 -14.81
C GLU A 199 9.32 -13.54 -15.06
N GLY A 200 9.44 -12.67 -14.05
CA GLY A 200 10.17 -11.41 -14.11
C GLY A 200 9.61 -10.39 -15.11
N CYS A 201 8.32 -10.47 -15.46
CA CYS A 201 7.75 -9.58 -16.47
C CYS A 201 7.76 -8.09 -16.09
N GLY A 202 7.84 -7.80 -14.80
CA GLY A 202 7.63 -6.47 -14.23
C GLY A 202 6.20 -6.33 -13.70
N LEU A 203 6.06 -5.77 -12.51
CA LEU A 203 4.75 -5.50 -11.91
C LEU A 203 3.93 -4.50 -12.73
N ASP A 204 4.59 -3.70 -13.57
CA ASP A 204 3.93 -2.73 -14.43
C ASP A 204 2.97 -3.40 -15.44
N LYS A 205 3.28 -4.66 -15.81
CA LYS A 205 2.50 -5.53 -16.72
C LYS A 205 1.51 -6.45 -16.00
N VAL A 206 1.52 -6.45 -14.67
CA VAL A 206 0.60 -7.24 -13.85
C VAL A 206 -0.65 -6.41 -13.58
N LEU A 207 -1.82 -7.01 -13.80
CA LEU A 207 -3.07 -6.42 -13.36
C LEU A 207 -3.26 -6.70 -11.88
N MET A 208 -3.37 -5.64 -11.10
CA MET A 208 -3.67 -5.66 -9.68
C MET A 208 -5.18 -5.51 -9.48
N SER A 209 -5.74 -6.08 -8.41
CA SER A 209 -7.08 -5.77 -7.93
C SER A 209 -7.32 -4.26 -7.97
N TRP A 210 -8.44 -3.84 -8.55
CA TRP A 210 -8.70 -2.43 -8.83
C TRP A 210 -8.96 -1.64 -7.55
N GLY A 211 -8.40 -0.44 -7.47
CA GLY A 211 -8.57 0.45 -6.33
C GLY A 211 -7.83 1.77 -6.47
N HIS A 212 -7.72 2.49 -5.36
CA HIS A 212 -7.10 3.81 -5.25
C HIS A 212 -5.64 3.84 -5.70
N ASP A 213 -4.83 2.81 -5.40
CA ASP A 213 -3.45 2.69 -5.86
C ASP A 213 -3.32 2.84 -7.39
N ASP A 214 -4.02 1.98 -8.13
CA ASP A 214 -3.87 1.87 -9.58
C ASP A 214 -4.52 3.07 -10.28
N TYR A 215 -5.62 3.59 -9.75
CA TYR A 215 -6.26 4.80 -10.26
C TYR A 215 -5.40 6.05 -10.02
N MET A 216 -4.85 6.25 -8.82
CA MET A 216 -3.98 7.40 -8.56
C MET A 216 -2.68 7.32 -9.37
N TYR A 217 -2.14 6.12 -9.57
CA TYR A 217 -1.03 5.91 -10.50
C TYR A 217 -1.39 6.31 -11.94
N LEU A 218 -2.57 5.95 -12.45
CA LEU A 218 -3.05 6.38 -13.76
C LEU A 218 -3.18 7.90 -13.85
N VAL A 219 -3.80 8.54 -12.85
CA VAL A 219 -3.90 10.00 -12.75
C VAL A 219 -2.52 10.63 -12.83
N ALA A 220 -1.56 10.14 -12.03
CA ALA A 220 -0.22 10.72 -12.00
C ALA A 220 0.52 10.56 -13.33
N LYS A 221 0.48 9.35 -13.89
CA LYS A 221 1.16 8.99 -15.14
C LYS A 221 0.60 9.72 -16.35
N GLU A 222 -0.70 9.70 -16.54
CA GLU A 222 -1.35 10.28 -17.74
C GLU A 222 -1.36 11.82 -17.69
N ASN A 223 -1.32 12.42 -16.50
CA ASN A 223 -1.07 13.86 -16.34
C ASN A 223 0.42 14.24 -16.38
N LYS A 224 1.31 13.30 -16.73
CA LYS A 224 2.73 13.54 -17.00
C LYS A 224 3.47 14.18 -15.83
N THR A 225 3.22 13.68 -14.62
CA THR A 225 4.00 14.08 -13.44
C THR A 225 5.51 13.94 -13.69
N THR A 226 6.29 14.79 -13.02
CA THR A 226 7.75 14.71 -13.01
C THR A 226 8.30 14.00 -11.76
N LEU A 227 7.42 13.39 -10.96
CA LEU A 227 7.83 12.52 -9.85
C LEU A 227 8.70 11.35 -10.34
N PRO A 228 9.68 10.89 -9.53
CA PRO A 228 10.55 9.78 -9.89
C PRO A 228 9.78 8.44 -9.95
N SER A 229 10.37 7.44 -10.60
CA SER A 229 9.77 6.09 -10.71
C SER A 229 9.45 5.47 -9.34
N ALA A 230 10.30 5.71 -8.33
CA ALA A 230 10.07 5.27 -6.95
C ALA A 230 8.76 5.80 -6.36
N ALA A 231 8.39 7.06 -6.63
CA ALA A 231 7.13 7.65 -6.18
C ALA A 231 5.93 6.96 -6.83
N LEU A 232 5.99 6.73 -8.14
CA LEU A 232 4.93 6.06 -8.89
C LEU A 232 4.77 4.60 -8.47
N PHE A 233 5.89 3.93 -8.15
CA PHE A 233 5.89 2.58 -7.61
C PHE A 233 5.24 2.54 -6.21
N ILE A 234 5.56 3.49 -5.34
CA ILE A 234 4.90 3.62 -4.04
C ILE A 234 3.40 3.78 -4.23
N ILE A 235 2.96 4.78 -4.99
CA ILE A 235 1.53 5.07 -5.20
C ILE A 235 0.79 3.83 -5.71
N ARG A 236 1.38 3.10 -6.65
CA ARG A 236 0.72 1.94 -7.28
C ARG A 236 0.70 0.67 -6.44
N TYR A 237 1.58 0.53 -5.46
CA TYR A 237 1.79 -0.75 -4.76
C TYR A 237 1.83 -0.62 -3.23
N HIS A 238 1.45 0.52 -2.66
CA HIS A 238 1.46 0.72 -1.21
C HIS A 238 0.41 -0.11 -0.46
N SER A 239 -0.65 -0.54 -1.15
CA SER A 239 -1.62 -1.50 -0.63
C SER A 239 -1.24 -2.95 -0.91
N PHE A 240 -0.13 -3.23 -1.62
CA PHE A 240 0.26 -4.60 -2.02
C PHE A 240 0.98 -5.36 -0.89
N TYR A 241 0.34 -5.48 0.27
CA TYR A 241 0.88 -6.11 1.47
C TYR A 241 1.40 -7.54 1.28
N PRO A 242 0.75 -8.43 0.50
CA PRO A 242 1.33 -9.72 0.13
C PRO A 242 2.79 -9.63 -0.35
N LEU A 243 3.11 -8.59 -1.14
CA LEU A 243 4.47 -8.37 -1.61
C LEU A 243 5.36 -7.76 -0.52
N HIS A 244 5.08 -6.53 -0.09
CA HIS A 244 6.06 -5.76 0.69
C HIS A 244 6.16 -6.21 2.16
N LYS A 245 5.14 -6.87 2.71
CA LYS A 245 5.15 -7.44 4.07
C LYS A 245 5.51 -8.93 4.09
N CYS A 246 5.00 -9.71 3.13
CA CYS A 246 5.13 -11.18 3.16
C CYS A 246 6.12 -11.76 2.14
N GLY A 247 6.59 -10.97 1.16
CA GLY A 247 7.50 -11.42 0.12
C GLY A 247 6.88 -12.31 -0.96
N ALA A 248 5.54 -12.38 -1.03
CA ALA A 248 4.83 -13.08 -2.09
C ALA A 248 4.98 -12.36 -3.44
N TYR A 249 4.72 -13.06 -4.54
CA TYR A 249 4.72 -12.53 -5.91
C TYR A 249 6.06 -11.96 -6.44
N THR A 250 7.17 -12.14 -5.72
CA THR A 250 8.51 -11.71 -6.16
C THR A 250 8.95 -12.32 -7.49
N HIS A 251 8.37 -13.46 -7.91
CA HIS A 251 8.61 -14.07 -9.22
C HIS A 251 8.06 -13.26 -10.40
N LEU A 252 7.21 -12.25 -10.17
CA LEU A 252 6.70 -11.36 -11.22
C LEU A 252 7.54 -10.07 -11.37
N MET A 253 8.39 -9.77 -10.39
CA MET A 253 9.16 -8.53 -10.33
C MET A 253 10.35 -8.52 -11.29
N ASN A 254 10.62 -7.37 -11.89
CA ASN A 254 11.85 -7.10 -12.63
C ASN A 254 12.89 -6.37 -11.74
N GLU A 255 14.05 -6.00 -12.30
CA GLU A 255 15.12 -5.33 -11.55
C GLU A 255 14.69 -3.95 -10.99
N GLU A 256 13.94 -3.17 -11.78
CA GLU A 256 13.44 -1.85 -11.36
C GLU A 256 12.44 -1.97 -10.19
N ASP A 257 11.55 -2.96 -10.22
CA ASP A 257 10.62 -3.23 -9.13
C ASP A 257 11.37 -3.55 -7.83
N MET A 258 12.46 -4.31 -7.92
CA MET A 258 13.29 -4.69 -6.76
C MET A 258 14.02 -3.50 -6.15
N GLU A 259 14.43 -2.54 -6.97
CA GLU A 259 15.02 -1.28 -6.51
C GLU A 259 13.97 -0.40 -5.80
N ASN A 260 12.80 -0.23 -6.43
CA ASN A 260 11.72 0.61 -5.90
C ASN A 260 11.05 0.01 -4.65
N LEU A 261 11.07 -1.32 -4.48
CA LEU A 261 10.55 -1.99 -3.29
C LEU A 261 11.21 -1.50 -1.99
N LYS A 262 12.47 -1.04 -2.05
CA LYS A 262 13.16 -0.45 -0.89
C LYS A 262 12.46 0.82 -0.42
N TRP A 263 12.12 1.70 -1.36
CA TRP A 263 11.39 2.94 -1.08
C TRP A 263 9.96 2.67 -0.60
N LEU A 264 9.30 1.66 -1.17
CA LEU A 264 7.98 1.25 -0.71
C LEU A 264 7.98 0.78 0.75
N LYS A 265 9.00 0.00 1.16
CA LYS A 265 9.14 -0.43 2.56
C LYS A 265 9.38 0.76 3.51
N ILE A 266 10.16 1.75 3.08
CA ILE A 266 10.34 2.99 3.83
C ILE A 266 9.00 3.72 3.97
N PHE A 267 8.30 3.93 2.86
CA PHE A 267 7.01 4.62 2.82
C PHE A 267 5.97 3.97 3.72
N ASN A 268 5.81 2.63 3.64
CA ASN A 268 4.78 1.88 4.36
C ASN A 268 4.88 2.06 5.89
N LYS A 269 6.08 2.30 6.42
CA LYS A 269 6.27 2.65 7.84
C LYS A 269 5.49 3.92 8.19
N TYR A 270 5.54 4.94 7.35
CA TYR A 270 4.88 6.22 7.64
C TYR A 270 3.38 6.11 7.45
N ASP A 271 2.92 5.60 6.30
CA ASP A 271 1.50 5.39 6.03
C ASP A 271 0.80 4.62 7.16
N LEU A 272 1.39 3.51 7.63
CA LEU A 272 0.78 2.73 8.70
C LEU A 272 0.86 3.40 10.07
N TYR A 273 2.03 3.94 10.43
CA TYR A 273 2.32 4.26 11.83
C TYR A 273 2.20 5.74 12.19
N SER A 274 2.13 6.66 11.21
CA SER A 274 1.95 8.09 11.49
C SER A 274 0.53 8.45 11.93
N LYS A 275 -0.42 7.51 11.83
CA LYS A 275 -1.81 7.66 12.26
C LYS A 275 -1.89 8.06 13.73
N SER A 276 -2.28 9.30 13.97
CA SER A 276 -2.19 9.94 15.28
C SER A 276 -3.41 10.80 15.57
N LYS A 277 -3.77 10.97 16.84
CA LYS A 277 -4.81 11.94 17.25
C LYS A 277 -4.32 13.39 17.22
N VAL A 278 -3.02 13.62 17.00
CA VAL A 278 -2.44 14.95 16.91
C VAL A 278 -2.64 15.47 15.50
N ARG A 279 -3.52 16.47 15.37
CA ARG A 279 -3.85 17.09 14.08
C ARG A 279 -2.73 17.96 13.54
N ILE A 280 -2.62 17.98 12.21
CA ILE A 280 -1.70 18.88 11.51
C ILE A 280 -2.40 20.23 11.27
N ASP A 281 -1.69 21.33 11.52
CA ASP A 281 -2.17 22.66 11.16
C ASP A 281 -2.09 22.84 9.64
N VAL A 282 -3.20 22.55 8.96
CA VAL A 282 -3.33 22.57 7.50
C VAL A 282 -2.88 23.89 6.91
N GLU A 283 -3.32 25.02 7.46
CA GLU A 283 -2.99 26.36 6.94
C GLU A 283 -1.50 26.67 7.04
N LYS A 284 -0.83 26.16 8.07
CA LYS A 284 0.61 26.32 8.23
C LYS A 284 1.42 25.54 7.21
N VAL A 285 0.99 24.32 6.85
CA VAL A 285 1.75 23.43 5.95
C VAL A 285 1.33 23.55 4.49
N LYS A 286 0.11 24.02 4.21
CA LYS A 286 -0.46 24.18 2.85
C LYS A 286 0.47 24.92 1.87
N PRO A 287 1.12 26.05 2.21
CA PRO A 287 2.02 26.73 1.27
C PRO A 287 3.19 25.86 0.81
N TYR A 288 3.72 25.01 1.70
CA TYR A 288 4.80 24.09 1.37
C TYR A 288 4.34 23.03 0.37
N TYR A 289 3.22 22.35 0.65
CA TYR A 289 2.70 21.31 -0.22
C TYR A 289 2.20 21.82 -1.57
N LEU A 290 1.61 23.02 -1.62
CA LEU A 290 1.27 23.68 -2.89
C LEU A 290 2.51 23.90 -3.76
N SER A 291 3.65 24.29 -3.16
CA SER A 291 4.90 24.45 -3.91
C SER A 291 5.44 23.14 -4.47
N LEU A 292 5.24 22.01 -3.77
CA LEU A 292 5.61 20.69 -4.29
C LEU A 292 4.66 20.24 -5.40
N ILE A 293 3.36 20.49 -5.25
CA ILE A 293 2.37 20.21 -6.29
C ILE A 293 2.73 20.97 -7.57
N GLU A 294 3.03 22.26 -7.48
CA GLU A 294 3.45 23.09 -8.61
C GLU A 294 4.75 22.58 -9.25
N LYS A 295 5.70 22.08 -8.44
CA LYS A 295 6.96 21.50 -8.92
C LYS A 295 6.74 20.22 -9.75
N TYR A 296 5.81 19.35 -9.30
CA TYR A 296 5.71 17.97 -9.79
C TYR A 296 4.52 17.68 -10.71
N PHE A 297 3.54 18.57 -10.76
CA PHE A 297 2.30 18.39 -11.51
C PHE A 297 1.89 19.66 -12.25
N PRO A 298 1.12 19.52 -13.36
CA PRO A 298 0.39 20.66 -13.91
C PRO A 298 -0.62 21.22 -12.90
N SER A 299 -1.01 22.48 -13.05
CA SER A 299 -1.94 23.15 -12.13
C SER A 299 -3.33 22.50 -12.07
N LYS A 300 -3.77 21.90 -13.18
CA LYS A 300 -5.02 21.15 -13.30
C LYS A 300 -4.72 19.78 -13.91
N LEU A 301 -5.29 18.76 -13.32
CA LEU A 301 -5.18 17.37 -13.74
C LEU A 301 -6.53 16.89 -14.23
N ARG A 302 -6.50 15.98 -15.19
CA ARG A 302 -7.65 15.16 -15.54
C ARG A 302 -7.73 13.98 -14.58
N TRP A 303 -8.90 13.77 -14.01
CA TRP A 303 -9.20 12.68 -13.09
C TRP A 303 -10.28 11.81 -13.72
#